data_AF-A0A2Z5TMH7-F1
#
_entry.id   AF-A0A2Z5TMH7-F1
#
_cell.length_a   1.000
_cell.length_b   1.000
_cell.length_c   1.000
_cell.angle_alpha   90.00
_cell.angle_beta   90.00
_cell.angle_gamma   90.00
#
_symmetry.space_group_name_H-M   'P 1'
#
loop_
_entity.id
_entity.type
_entity.pdbx_description
1 polymer ?
#
loop_
_entity_poly.entity_id
_entity_poly.type
_entity_poly.pdbx_seq_one_letter_code
_entity_poly.pdbx_strand_id
1 'polypeptide(L)' 'MNIIVLDDNIHHQLRLESALYDVARSLHIHINIECARTIQALREYMNQEEVNQIYFLDLEIGNQKNLGFEIAKEIRNNNP' A
#
# COMPACT_ATOMS: atom_id res chain seq x y z
N MET A 1 2.84 10.26 -7.88
CA MET A 1 1.74 9.30 -7.64
C MET A 1 2.05 8.56 -6.36
N ASN A 2 1.14 8.64 -5.39
CA ASN A 2 1.36 8.06 -4.06
C ASN A 2 0.76 6.65 -4.02
N ILE A 3 1.60 5.70 -3.64
CA ILE A 3 1.29 4.28 -3.58
C ILE A 3 1.52 3.83 -2.14
N ILE A 4 0.53 3.17 -1.55
CA ILE A 4 0.70 2.54 -0.23
C ILE A 4 0.71 1.03 -0.41
N VAL A 5 1.67 0.37 0.23
CA VAL A 5 1.81 -1.09 0.26
C VAL A 5 1.59 -1.56 1.69
N LEU A 6 0.66 -2.50 1.89
CA LEU A 6 0.44 -3.19 3.16
C LEU A 6 0.81 -4.66 3.02
N ASP A 7 1.91 -5.05 3.66
CA ASP A 7 2.45 -6.41 3.60
C ASP A 7 3.31 -6.62 4.86
N ASP A 8 3.13 -7.72 5.58
CA ASP A 8 3.92 -8.01 6.78
C ASP A 8 5.27 -8.66 6.46
N ASN A 9 5.48 -9.07 5.20
CA ASN A 9 6.69 -9.70 4.71
C ASN A 9 7.61 -8.71 3.99
N ILE A 10 8.74 -8.42 4.63
CA ILE A 10 9.75 -7.49 4.10
C ILE A 10 10.30 -7.90 2.71
N HIS A 11 10.41 -9.20 2.42
CA HIS A 11 10.93 -9.65 1.13
C HIS A 11 9.94 -9.38 0.00
N HIS A 12 8.64 -9.51 0.28
CA HIS A 12 7.60 -9.18 -0.68
C HIS A 12 7.54 -7.66 -0.91
N GLN A 13 7.63 -6.86 0.17
CA GLN A 13 7.69 -5.39 0.09
C GLN A 13 8.83 -4.92 -0.82
N LEU A 14 10.07 -5.34 -0.55
CA LEU A 14 11.24 -4.93 -1.33
C LEU A 14 11.14 -5.34 -2.81
N ARG A 15 10.60 -6.53 -3.08
CA ARG A 15 10.42 -7.02 -4.45
C ARG A 15 9.38 -6.20 -5.21
N LEU A 16 8.26 -5.88 -4.56
CA LEU A 16 7.21 -5.05 -5.16
C LEU A 16 7.70 -3.62 -5.40
N GLU A 17 8.38 -3.04 -4.41
CA GLU A 17 8.97 -1.70 -4.51
C GLU A 17 9.95 -1.59 -5.69
N SER A 18 10.87 -2.54 -5.84
CA SER A 18 11.79 -2.59 -6.98
C SER A 18 11.04 -2.66 -8.32
N ALA A 19 10.03 -3.53 -8.41
CA ALA A 19 9.24 -3.67 -9.64
C ALA A 19 8.46 -2.39 -9.98
N LEU A 20 7.90 -1.72 -8.97
CA LEU A 20 7.19 -0.45 -9.16
C LEU A 20 8.14 0.66 -9.63
N TYR A 21 9.35 0.75 -9.07
CA TYR A 21 10.35 1.71 -9.54
C TYR A 21 10.81 1.45 -10.97
N ASP A 22 11.00 0.19 -11.35
CA ASP A 22 11.37 -0.17 -12.72
C ASP A 22 10.28 0.24 -13.72
N VAL A 23 9.01 -0.05 -13.39
CA VAL A 23 7.86 0.38 -14.20
C VAL A 23 7.77 1.90 -14.26
N ALA A 24 7.87 2.59 -13.13
CA ALA A 24 7.80 4.04 -13.07
C ALA A 24 8.90 4.72 -13.90
N ARG A 25 10.12 4.19 -13.84
CA ARG A 25 11.25 4.66 -14.66
C ARG A 25 10.95 4.49 -16.15
N SER A 26 10.43 3.34 -16.56
CA SER A 26 10.09 3.06 -17.97
C SER A 26 8.97 3.95 -18.51
N LEU A 27 8.02 4.34 -17.65
CA LEU A 27 6.89 5.19 -18.00
C LEU A 27 7.17 6.69 -17.78
N HIS A 28 8.36 7.04 -17.26
CA HIS A 28 8.74 8.41 -16.89
C HIS A 28 7.76 9.08 -15.92
N ILE A 29 7.20 8.31 -14.98
CA ILE A 29 6.30 8.82 -13.94
C ILE A 29 7.03 8.90 -12.59
N HIS A 30 6.71 9.90 -11.79
CA HIS A 30 7.21 10.00 -10.42
C HIS A 30 6.25 9.27 -9.48
N ILE A 31 6.79 8.33 -8.69
CA ILE A 31 6.05 7.60 -7.67
C ILE A 31 6.67 7.83 -6.30
N ASN A 32 5.82 7.89 -5.28
CA ASN A 32 6.21 7.81 -3.87
C ASN A 32 5.57 6.53 -3.31
N ILE A 33 6.36 5.69 -2.66
CA ILE A 33 5.90 4.40 -2.12
C ILE A 33 6.08 4.42 -0.60
N GLU A 34 4.99 4.23 0.14
CA GLU A 34 5.00 4.04 1.59
C GLU A 34 4.67 2.59 1.92
N CYS A 35 5.53 1.91 2.68
CA CYS A 35 5.39 0.49 3.01
C CYS A 35 4.96 0.32 4.49
N ALA A 36 3.69 -0.04 4.70
CA ALA A 36 3.13 -0.38 6.00
C ALA A 36 3.25 -1.90 6.27
N ARG A 37 3.64 -2.24 7.50
CA ARG A 37 3.62 -3.64 8.01
C ARG A 37 2.47 -3.92 8.96
N THR A 38 1.78 -2.87 9.40
CA THR A 38 0.66 -2.95 10.35
C THR A 38 -0.45 -2.03 9.87
N ILE A 39 -1.69 -2.33 10.27
CA ILE A 39 -2.83 -1.47 9.98
C ILE A 39 -2.64 -0.07 10.58
N GLN A 40 -2.01 0.01 11.74
CA GLN A 40 -1.81 1.30 12.39
C GLN A 40 -0.91 2.21 11.55
N ALA A 41 0.21 1.68 11.03
CA ALA A 41 1.06 2.42 10.10
C ALA A 41 0.30 2.79 8.82
N LEU A 42 -0.51 1.88 8.27
CA LEU A 42 -1.36 2.18 7.11
C LEU A 42 -2.28 3.39 7.38
N ARG A 43 -2.99 3.40 8.52
CA ARG A 43 -3.91 4.49 8.88
C ARG A 43 -3.19 5.81 9.06
N GLU A 44 -1.96 5.79 9.59
CA GLU A 44 -1.11 6.98 9.68
C GLU A 44 -0.79 7.55 8.30
N TYR A 45 -0.42 6.70 7.33
CA TYR A 45 -0.19 7.11 5.95
C TYR A 45 -1.48 7.59 5.24
N MET A 46 -2.61 6.95 5.50
CA MET A 46 -3.91 7.35 4.94
C MET A 46 -4.39 8.72 5.44
N ASN A 47 -4.00 9.12 6.65
CA ASN A 47 -4.38 10.40 7.25
C ASN A 47 -3.52 11.58 6.76
N GLN A 48 -2.45 11.32 6.00
CA GLN A 48 -1.67 12.38 5.39
C GLN A 48 -2.53 13.04 4.28
N GLU A 49 -2.56 14.39 4.24
CA GLU A 49 -3.46 15.17 3.37
C GLU A 49 -3.24 14.97 1.85
N GLU A 50 -2.26 14.15 1.46
CA GLU A 50 -2.05 13.79 0.06
C GLU A 50 -3.00 12.67 -0.37
N VAL A 51 -3.71 12.90 -1.48
CA VAL A 51 -4.60 11.89 -2.07
C VAL A 51 -3.79 10.67 -2.51
N ASN A 52 -3.89 9.59 -1.75
CA ASN A 52 -3.34 8.28 -2.10
C ASN A 52 -4.09 7.72 -3.32
N GLN A 53 -3.35 7.36 -4.37
CA GLN A 53 -3.92 7.01 -5.67
C GLN A 53 -4.02 5.51 -5.89
N ILE A 54 -3.10 4.72 -5.32
CA ILE A 54 -3.05 3.26 -5.49
C ILE A 54 -2.71 2.58 -4.16
N TYR A 55 -3.39 1.48 -3.87
CA TYR A 55 -3.14 0.62 -2.71
C TYR A 55 -2.81 -0.80 -3.16
N PHE A 56 -1.72 -1.35 -2.65
CA PHE A 56 -1.41 -2.78 -2.71
C PHE A 56 -1.59 -3.36 -1.32
N LEU A 57 -2.49 -4.32 -1.16
CA LEU A 57 -2.84 -4.90 0.13
C LEU A 57 -2.65 -6.41 0.09
N ASP A 58 -1.87 -6.93 1.02
CA ASP A 58 -1.90 -8.37 1.31
C ASP A 58 -3.22 -8.72 2.02
N LEU A 59 -3.76 -9.90 1.69
CA LEU A 59 -5.03 -10.38 2.23
C LEU A 59 -4.89 -10.84 3.69
N GLU A 60 -3.75 -11.46 3.98
CA GLU A 60 -3.41 -11.98 5.30
C GLU A 60 -2.30 -11.12 5.91
N ILE A 61 -2.54 -10.61 7.11
CA ILE A 61 -1.57 -9.78 7.84
C ILE A 61 -1.52 -10.31 9.27
N GLY A 62 -0.34 -10.71 9.75
CA GLY A 62 -0.18 -11.21 11.12
C GLY A 62 -1.11 -12.39 11.44
N ASN A 63 -1.26 -13.34 10.50
CA ASN A 63 -2.16 -14.50 10.55
C ASN A 63 -3.68 -14.18 10.50
N GLN A 64 -4.06 -12.95 10.16
CA GLN A 64 -5.48 -12.57 10.00
C GLN A 64 -5.89 -12.58 8.52
N LYS A 65 -6.41 -13.73 8.06
CA LYS A 65 -6.69 -14.03 6.64
C LYS A 65 -7.63 -13.09 5.88
N ASN A 66 -8.51 -12.37 6.58
CA ASN A 66 -9.53 -11.52 5.96
C ASN A 66 -9.27 -10.03 6.16
N LEU A 67 -8.15 -9.69 6.82
CA LEU A 67 -7.90 -8.34 7.26
C LEU A 67 -7.70 -7.38 6.07
N GLY A 68 -7.00 -7.83 5.02
CA GLY A 68 -6.83 -7.04 3.81
C GLY A 68 -8.15 -6.67 3.13
N PHE A 69 -9.16 -7.54 3.17
CA PHE A 69 -10.48 -7.25 2.61
C PHE A 69 -11.26 -6.21 3.42
N GLU A 70 -11.17 -6.27 4.74
CA GLU A 70 -11.83 -5.30 5.63
C GLU A 70 -11.24 -3.90 5.40
N ILE A 71 -9.91 -3.81 5.33
CA ILE A 71 -9.19 -2.58 5.03
C ILE A 71 -9.52 -2.05 3.63
N ALA A 72 -9.61 -2.90 2.62
CA ALA A 72 -10.00 -2.47 1.27
C ALA A 72 -11.40 -1.82 1.25
N LYS A 73 -12.35 -2.34 2.04
CA LYS A 73 -13.68 -1.73 2.20
C LYS A 73 -13.59 -0.38 2.92
N GLU A 74 -12.79 -0.28 3.97
CA GLU A 74 -12.56 0.98 4.71
C GLU A 74 -12.00 2.07 3.79
N ILE A 75 -10.96 1.76 3.02
CA ILE A 75 -10.35 2.69 2.05
C ILE A 75 -11.38 3.21 1.06
N ARG A 76 -12.18 2.31 0.47
CA ARG A 76 -13.17 2.66 -0.56
C ARG A 76 -14.35 3.48 -0.02
N ASN A 77 -14.72 3.29 1.25
CA ASN A 77 -15.74 4.10 1.89
C ASN A 77 -15.25 5.54 2.14
N ASN A 78 -13.97 5.71 2.45
CA ASN A 78 -13.37 7.01 2.72
C ASN A 78 -12.97 7.75 1.43
N ASN A 79 -12.66 7.01 0.36
CA ASN A 79 -12.25 7.54 -0.93
C ASN A 79 -12.94 6.75 -2.07
N PRO A 80 -14.17 7.14 -2.46
CA PRO A 80 -15.01 6.42 -3.42
C PRO A 80 -14.56 6.50 -4.89
#